data_AF-A0A2C9L5M3-F1
#
_entry.id   AF-A0A2C9L5M3-F1
#
_cell.length_a   1.000
_cell.length_b   1.000
_cell.length_c   1.000
_cell.angle_alpha   90.00
_cell.angle_beta   90.00
_cell.angle_gamma   90.00
#
_symmetry.space_group_name_H-M   'P 1'
#
loop_
_entity.id
_entity.type
_entity.pdbx_description
1 polymer ?
#
loop_
_entity_poly.entity_id
_entity_poly.type
_entity_poly.pdbx_seq_one_letter_code
_entity_poly.pdbx_strand_id
1 'polypeptide(L)'
;MLLKSHFYFYWLTMLLLVHCLHLDIFPPKIDPGVTDSLLINCSLPSTKLSGMMTLSSLSLFKSFDNDSQFIELCSVSSNTGYKDHNAGDGTGNGVINSKDGSYLSLIWLFPNQHMIGHYECRADGISPAWKKISVTSRASVSGHDMSVSNLSDQLRLVQLENVRNKNLIEQFIESITKHETIFEEIKSNLTNLQTQSITINRELSNFQNDRLESLETLFYKSSPYEGRHYYLTKELVTFSATSAQATCQLFGGYLAEIDSSEELNFVRTFVNRYNNLKTFWISGSDEDIEGLWIHPRTKAVIKYFNWPPSEPDGGRSQNCLCLERSYNWLISSGGCIAQDLGLSLAYLCEVYEMLIN
;
A
#
# COMPACT_ATOMS: atom_id res chain seq x y z
N MET A 1 69.17 -40.68 -42.86
CA MET A 1 67.68 -40.75 -42.84
C MET A 1 67.12 -40.14 -41.54
N LEU A 2 67.57 -38.94 -41.14
CA LEU A 2 67.20 -38.30 -39.85
C LEU A 2 66.89 -36.79 -39.97
N LEU A 3 66.77 -36.25 -41.20
CA LEU A 3 66.48 -34.83 -41.43
C LEU A 3 65.03 -34.53 -41.85
N LYS A 4 64.18 -35.55 -42.06
CA LYS A 4 62.75 -35.35 -42.44
C LYS A 4 61.78 -35.31 -41.24
N SER A 5 62.20 -35.71 -40.04
CA SER A 5 61.32 -35.79 -38.86
C SER A 5 61.11 -34.43 -38.18
N HIS A 6 62.16 -33.58 -38.10
CA HIS A 6 62.06 -32.28 -37.45
C HIS A 6 61.25 -31.25 -38.26
N PHE A 7 61.21 -31.35 -39.59
CA PHE A 7 60.42 -30.42 -40.43
C PHE A 7 58.92 -30.66 -40.30
N TYR A 8 58.48 -31.91 -40.14
CA TYR A 8 57.07 -32.26 -39.92
C TYR A 8 56.57 -31.85 -38.53
N PHE A 9 57.41 -31.90 -37.49
CA PHE A 9 56.99 -31.50 -36.14
C PHE A 9 56.83 -29.97 -36.02
N TYR A 10 57.67 -29.18 -36.70
CA TYR A 10 57.50 -27.73 -36.79
C TYR A 10 56.33 -27.32 -37.68
N TRP A 11 56.03 -28.07 -38.75
CA TRP A 11 54.83 -27.83 -39.57
C TRP A 11 53.53 -28.25 -38.86
N LEU A 12 53.53 -29.33 -38.07
CA LEU A 12 52.35 -29.78 -37.32
C LEU A 12 52.09 -28.93 -36.06
N THR A 13 53.12 -28.31 -35.47
CA THR A 13 52.97 -27.31 -34.40
C THR A 13 52.67 -25.90 -34.94
N MET A 14 53.00 -25.61 -36.21
CA MET A 14 52.50 -24.42 -36.93
C MET A 14 51.05 -24.56 -37.43
N LEU A 15 50.49 -25.77 -37.49
CA LEU A 15 49.11 -26.01 -37.94
C LEU A 15 48.05 -26.10 -36.82
N LEU A 16 48.43 -25.86 -35.56
CA LEU A 16 47.51 -25.79 -34.42
C LEU A 16 47.63 -24.45 -33.67
N LEU A 17 47.68 -23.35 -34.42
CA LEU A 17 47.35 -22.02 -33.92
C LEU A 17 45.91 -21.70 -34.32
N VAL A 18 44.96 -22.36 -33.65
CA VAL A 18 43.55 -21.94 -33.70
C VAL A 18 43.50 -20.55 -33.09
N HIS A 19 43.22 -19.56 -33.91
CA HIS A 19 43.09 -18.17 -33.50
C HIS A 19 41.92 -18.10 -32.49
N CYS A 20 42.19 -17.80 -31.22
CA CYS A 20 41.16 -17.84 -30.18
C CYS A 20 40.08 -16.75 -30.34
N LEU A 21 40.30 -15.76 -31.20
CA LEU A 21 39.29 -14.74 -31.52
C LEU A 21 38.38 -15.23 -32.66
N HIS A 22 37.11 -15.42 -32.37
CA HIS A 22 36.11 -15.87 -33.32
C HIS A 22 35.19 -14.73 -33.73
N LEU A 23 34.96 -14.60 -35.03
CA LEU A 23 33.93 -13.74 -35.60
C LEU A 23 32.93 -14.61 -36.34
N ASP A 24 31.78 -14.84 -35.72
CA ASP A 24 30.70 -15.65 -36.26
C ASP A 24 29.64 -14.74 -36.88
N ILE A 25 29.19 -15.13 -38.07
CA ILE A 25 28.16 -14.42 -38.83
C ILE A 25 27.02 -15.38 -39.12
N PHE A 26 25.80 -15.02 -38.73
CA PHE A 26 24.62 -15.85 -38.97
C PHE A 26 23.40 -15.01 -39.41
N PRO A 27 22.78 -15.32 -40.57
CA PRO A 27 23.27 -16.25 -41.60
C PRO A 27 24.44 -15.63 -42.40
N PRO A 28 25.36 -16.46 -42.96
CA PRO A 28 26.49 -15.96 -43.77
C PRO A 28 26.06 -15.40 -45.14
N LYS A 29 24.82 -15.68 -45.54
CA LYS A 29 24.17 -15.11 -46.71
C LYS A 29 22.85 -14.48 -46.31
N ILE A 30 22.63 -13.23 -46.73
CA ILE A 30 21.36 -12.53 -46.56
C ILE A 30 20.70 -12.30 -47.92
N ASP A 31 19.38 -12.47 -47.94
CA ASP A 31 18.50 -12.01 -49.00
C ASP A 31 17.68 -10.83 -48.43
N PRO A 32 17.92 -9.58 -48.88
CA PRO A 32 17.27 -8.40 -48.32
C PRO A 32 15.73 -8.51 -48.37
N GLY A 33 15.04 -8.03 -47.34
CA GLY A 33 13.57 -8.08 -47.22
C GLY A 33 12.98 -9.46 -46.89
N VAL A 34 13.77 -10.54 -46.96
CA VAL A 34 13.33 -11.91 -46.61
C VAL A 34 14.02 -12.42 -45.36
N THR A 35 15.31 -12.12 -45.20
CA THR A 35 16.07 -12.57 -44.04
C THR A 35 15.58 -11.88 -42.79
N ASP A 36 15.23 -12.61 -41.73
CA ASP A 36 14.64 -12.04 -40.52
C ASP A 36 15.66 -11.29 -39.64
N SER A 37 16.90 -11.77 -39.61
CA SER A 37 17.97 -11.15 -38.83
C SER A 37 19.36 -11.49 -39.34
N LEU A 38 20.32 -10.61 -39.04
CA LEU A 38 21.75 -10.81 -39.23
C LEU A 38 22.45 -10.59 -37.89
N LEU A 39 23.08 -11.64 -37.36
CA LEU A 39 23.89 -11.61 -36.15
C LEU A 39 25.38 -11.64 -36.51
N ILE A 40 26.12 -10.65 -36.00
CA ILE A 40 27.57 -10.60 -36.00
C ILE A 40 28.02 -10.77 -34.56
N ASN A 41 28.69 -11.88 -34.26
CA ASN A 41 29.13 -12.19 -32.92
C ASN A 41 30.65 -12.33 -32.90
N CYS A 42 31.32 -11.38 -32.26
CA CYS A 42 32.72 -11.54 -31.92
C CYS A 42 32.85 -12.15 -30.53
N SER A 43 33.49 -13.30 -30.43
CA SER A 43 33.71 -13.98 -29.16
C SER A 43 35.18 -14.32 -28.95
N LEU A 44 35.60 -14.19 -27.70
CA LEU A 44 36.91 -14.57 -27.21
C LEU A 44 36.70 -15.51 -26.00
N PRO A 45 36.90 -16.82 -26.16
CA PRO A 45 36.80 -17.78 -25.07
C PRO A 45 37.78 -17.46 -23.94
N SER A 46 37.49 -17.93 -22.72
CA SER A 46 38.34 -17.69 -21.53
C SER A 46 39.71 -18.37 -21.57
N THR A 47 39.98 -19.22 -22.57
CA THR A 47 41.29 -19.82 -22.80
C THR A 47 42.27 -18.74 -23.25
N LYS A 48 43.31 -18.53 -22.44
CA LYS A 48 44.35 -17.50 -22.61
C LYS A 48 44.73 -17.32 -24.09
N LEU A 49 44.36 -16.17 -24.65
CA LEU A 49 44.85 -15.75 -25.96
C LEU A 49 46.38 -15.81 -25.93
N SER A 50 46.99 -16.60 -26.81
CA SER A 50 48.45 -16.78 -26.88
C SER A 50 49.13 -15.42 -27.07
N GLY A 51 49.57 -14.81 -25.97
CA GLY A 51 50.29 -13.55 -25.95
C GLY A 51 49.59 -12.34 -25.31
N MET A 52 48.30 -12.39 -24.94
CA MET A 52 47.65 -11.31 -24.14
C MET A 52 47.56 -11.69 -22.66
N MET A 53 48.03 -10.78 -21.79
CA MET A 53 47.89 -10.83 -20.34
C MET A 53 46.52 -10.30 -19.89
N THR A 54 46.05 -9.20 -20.49
CA THR A 54 44.74 -8.61 -20.19
C THR A 54 44.06 -8.13 -21.46
N LEU A 55 42.76 -8.40 -21.61
CA LEU A 55 41.92 -7.82 -22.66
C LEU A 55 41.43 -6.43 -22.22
N SER A 56 41.61 -5.42 -23.07
CA SER A 56 41.11 -4.07 -22.82
C SER A 56 39.81 -3.77 -23.57
N SER A 57 39.69 -4.23 -24.81
CA SER A 57 38.52 -3.97 -25.65
C SER A 57 38.29 -5.04 -26.71
N LEU A 58 37.02 -5.21 -27.09
CA LEU A 58 36.62 -5.81 -28.36
C LEU A 58 35.96 -4.71 -29.21
N SER A 59 36.26 -4.68 -30.49
CA SER A 59 35.68 -3.75 -31.46
C SER A 59 35.29 -4.48 -32.75
N LEU A 60 34.09 -4.19 -33.25
CA LEU A 60 33.61 -4.67 -34.54
C LEU A 60 33.72 -3.56 -35.59
N PHE A 61 34.24 -3.92 -36.76
CA PHE A 61 34.41 -3.03 -37.89
C PHE A 61 33.77 -3.61 -39.15
N LYS A 62 33.40 -2.73 -40.08
CA LYS A 62 32.92 -3.10 -41.42
C LYS A 62 33.64 -2.31 -42.51
N SER A 63 33.97 -2.99 -43.61
CA SER A 63 34.45 -2.36 -44.83
C SER A 63 33.32 -2.16 -45.84
N PHE A 64 33.34 -1.01 -46.52
CA PHE A 64 32.39 -0.66 -47.59
C PHE A 64 32.99 -0.79 -49.01
N ASP A 65 34.32 -0.69 -49.16
CA ASP A 65 35.03 -0.72 -50.46
C ASP A 65 36.19 -1.73 -50.49
N ASN A 66 35.89 -3.02 -50.72
CA ASN A 66 36.87 -4.10 -50.97
C ASN A 66 38.14 -4.04 -50.08
N ASP A 67 37.94 -4.04 -48.75
CA ASP A 67 38.97 -4.15 -47.70
C ASP A 67 39.92 -2.96 -47.47
N SER A 68 39.71 -1.80 -48.10
CA SER A 68 40.64 -0.66 -47.98
C SER A 68 40.43 0.23 -46.75
N GLN A 69 39.18 0.41 -46.29
CA GLN A 69 38.85 1.21 -45.10
C GLN A 69 37.77 0.53 -44.25
N PHE A 70 38.07 0.33 -42.97
CA PHE A 70 37.17 -0.26 -41.98
C PHE A 70 36.63 0.83 -41.06
N ILE A 71 35.31 0.94 -40.96
CA ILE A 71 34.61 1.83 -40.03
C ILE A 71 34.22 1.03 -38.80
N GLU A 72 34.50 1.56 -37.62
CA GLU A 72 34.11 0.94 -36.35
C GLU A 72 32.58 1.04 -36.18
N LEU A 73 31.93 -0.11 -35.99
CA LEU A 73 30.49 -0.20 -35.77
C LEU A 73 30.14 -0.08 -34.30
N CYS A 74 30.81 -0.86 -33.45
CA CYS A 74 30.60 -0.88 -32.02
C CYS A 74 31.81 -1.45 -31.28
N SER A 75 31.88 -1.20 -29.98
CA SER A 75 32.96 -1.69 -29.12
C SER A 75 32.45 -2.01 -27.72
N VAL A 76 33.20 -2.81 -26.97
CA VAL A 76 33.03 -2.99 -25.53
C VAL A 76 34.38 -2.88 -24.85
N SER A 77 34.43 -2.19 -23.72
CA SER A 77 35.60 -2.16 -22.84
C SER A 77 35.23 -2.47 -21.40
N SER A 78 36.20 -2.92 -20.59
CA SER A 78 35.98 -3.18 -19.16
C SER A 78 35.60 -1.94 -18.37
N ASN A 79 35.99 -0.76 -18.86
CA ASN A 79 35.87 0.50 -18.12
C ASN A 79 34.61 1.27 -18.50
N THR A 80 34.15 1.13 -19.74
CA THR A 80 33.02 1.90 -20.27
C THR A 80 31.82 1.05 -20.65
N GLY A 81 31.95 -0.27 -20.62
CA GLY A 81 30.94 -1.16 -21.18
C GLY A 81 30.82 -1.01 -22.69
N TYR A 82 29.68 -1.47 -23.22
CA TYR A 82 29.33 -1.40 -24.65
C TYR A 82 29.13 0.05 -25.11
N LYS A 83 29.61 0.35 -26.33
CA LYS A 83 29.39 1.61 -27.04
C LYS A 83 29.03 1.33 -28.49
N ASP A 84 27.94 1.93 -28.93
CA ASP A 84 27.58 2.05 -30.35
C ASP A 84 28.30 3.26 -30.95
N HIS A 85 28.84 3.08 -32.16
CA HIS A 85 29.50 4.13 -32.93
C HIS A 85 28.80 4.37 -34.26
N ASN A 86 28.62 3.33 -35.08
CA ASN A 86 28.05 3.41 -36.42
C ASN A 86 27.20 2.16 -36.76
N ALA A 87 26.56 1.54 -35.77
CA ALA A 87 25.75 0.34 -36.02
C ALA A 87 24.41 0.62 -36.73
N GLY A 88 24.01 1.89 -36.89
CA GLY A 88 22.75 2.26 -37.53
C GLY A 88 21.56 1.88 -36.64
N ASP A 89 20.65 1.07 -37.16
CA ASP A 89 19.54 0.49 -36.38
C ASP A 89 19.83 -0.91 -35.83
N GLY A 90 21.10 -1.32 -35.86
CA GLY A 90 21.57 -2.53 -35.22
C GLY A 90 21.54 -2.40 -33.71
N THR A 91 21.09 -3.44 -33.02
CA THR A 91 21.14 -3.51 -31.56
C THR A 91 22.33 -4.36 -31.16
N GLY A 92 23.25 -3.82 -30.38
CA GLY A 92 24.42 -4.56 -29.91
C GLY A 92 24.50 -4.64 -28.40
N ASN A 93 25.27 -5.61 -27.94
CA ASN A 93 25.66 -5.74 -26.54
C ASN A 93 27.02 -6.42 -26.47
N GLY A 94 27.74 -6.26 -25.36
CA GLY A 94 29.02 -6.91 -25.18
C GLY A 94 29.47 -6.84 -23.75
N VAL A 95 30.29 -7.82 -23.36
CA VAL A 95 30.87 -7.92 -22.03
C VAL A 95 32.32 -8.38 -22.15
N ILE A 96 33.20 -7.74 -21.39
CA ILE A 96 34.54 -8.25 -21.13
C ILE A 96 34.53 -8.98 -19.79
N ASN A 97 34.70 -10.29 -19.84
CA ASN A 97 34.75 -11.15 -18.66
C ASN A 97 35.94 -12.12 -18.78
N SER A 98 36.76 -12.15 -17.73
CA SER A 98 37.97 -12.97 -17.66
C SER A 98 37.72 -14.44 -17.31
N LYS A 99 36.52 -14.80 -16.83
CA LYS A 99 36.16 -16.17 -16.41
C LYS A 99 35.33 -16.91 -17.46
N ASP A 100 34.28 -16.25 -17.96
CA ASP A 100 33.26 -16.88 -18.83
C ASP A 100 33.51 -16.61 -20.33
N GLY A 101 34.61 -15.91 -20.66
CA GLY A 101 34.89 -15.43 -22.00
C GLY A 101 34.32 -14.03 -22.22
N SER A 102 34.83 -13.35 -23.23
CA SER A 102 34.40 -12.00 -23.62
C SER A 102 33.69 -12.06 -24.95
N TYR A 103 32.67 -11.24 -25.15
CA TYR A 103 31.97 -11.18 -26.42
C TYR A 103 31.47 -9.77 -26.72
N LEU A 104 31.26 -9.53 -28.01
CA LEU A 104 30.63 -8.35 -28.57
C LEU A 104 29.73 -8.82 -29.71
N SER A 105 28.42 -8.65 -29.55
CA SER A 105 27.43 -9.03 -30.53
C SER A 105 26.68 -7.82 -31.07
N LEU A 106 26.31 -7.89 -32.34
CA LEU A 106 25.51 -6.91 -33.04
C LEU A 106 24.47 -7.63 -33.89
N ILE A 107 23.20 -7.28 -33.73
CA ILE A 107 22.10 -7.86 -34.50
C ILE A 107 21.33 -6.77 -35.25
N TRP A 108 21.06 -7.02 -36.52
CA TRP A 108 20.10 -6.25 -37.30
C TRP A 108 18.88 -7.11 -37.60
N LEU A 109 17.69 -6.54 -37.44
CA LEU A 109 16.45 -7.15 -37.93
C LEU A 109 16.24 -6.77 -39.39
N PHE A 110 15.73 -7.72 -40.15
CA PHE A 110 15.39 -7.58 -41.57
C PHE A 110 16.50 -6.95 -42.43
N PRO A 111 17.77 -7.44 -42.34
CA PRO A 111 18.96 -6.79 -42.90
C PRO A 111 18.80 -6.39 -44.37
N ASN A 112 19.35 -5.23 -44.73
CA ASN A 112 19.31 -4.70 -46.11
C ASN A 112 20.65 -4.91 -46.84
N GLN A 113 20.68 -4.53 -48.12
CA GLN A 113 21.85 -4.70 -48.99
C GLN A 113 23.14 -4.02 -48.48
N HIS A 114 23.02 -2.93 -47.70
CA HIS A 114 24.19 -2.22 -47.15
C HIS A 114 24.94 -3.02 -46.08
N MET A 115 24.32 -4.07 -45.55
CA MET A 115 24.92 -4.96 -44.55
C MET A 115 25.78 -6.08 -45.16
N ILE A 116 25.76 -6.22 -46.49
CA ILE A 116 26.68 -7.07 -47.25
C ILE A 116 28.09 -6.47 -47.18
N GLY A 117 29.11 -7.33 -47.10
CA GLY A 117 30.52 -6.93 -47.11
C GLY A 117 31.38 -7.63 -46.06
N HIS A 118 32.57 -7.08 -45.84
CA HIS A 118 33.58 -7.66 -44.95
C HIS A 118 33.53 -7.03 -43.56
N TYR A 119 33.62 -7.89 -42.55
CA TYR A 119 33.63 -7.53 -41.14
C TYR A 119 34.94 -7.96 -40.49
N GLU A 120 35.42 -7.16 -39.56
CA GLU A 120 36.59 -7.44 -38.75
C GLU A 120 36.23 -7.30 -37.27
N CYS A 121 36.50 -8.32 -36.47
CA CYS A 121 36.59 -8.18 -35.04
C CYS A 121 38.04 -7.95 -34.64
N ARG A 122 38.27 -6.98 -33.77
CA ARG A 122 39.57 -6.70 -33.16
C ARG A 122 39.46 -6.84 -31.64
N ALA A 123 40.40 -7.58 -31.07
CA ALA A 123 40.65 -7.65 -29.64
C ALA A 123 41.94 -6.88 -29.33
N ASP A 124 41.84 -5.85 -28.49
CA ASP A 124 42.99 -5.09 -28.02
C ASP A 124 43.29 -5.45 -26.57
N GLY A 125 44.57 -5.53 -26.24
CA GLY A 125 45.01 -5.88 -24.89
C GLY A 125 46.49 -5.57 -24.65
N ILE A 126 46.97 -6.04 -23.50
CA ILE A 126 48.36 -5.86 -23.07
C ILE A 126 49.04 -7.23 -23.06
N SER A 127 50.22 -7.31 -23.66
CA SER A 127 51.07 -8.51 -23.64
C SER A 127 51.81 -8.67 -22.31
N PRO A 128 52.33 -9.87 -21.97
CA PRO A 128 53.18 -10.06 -20.81
C PRO A 128 54.42 -9.15 -20.76
N ALA A 129 54.86 -8.63 -21.91
CA ALA A 129 55.96 -7.67 -22.02
C ALA A 129 55.50 -6.20 -21.86
N TRP A 130 54.29 -5.96 -21.34
CA TRP A 130 53.69 -4.63 -21.14
C TRP A 130 53.51 -3.80 -22.42
N LYS A 131 53.51 -4.45 -23.58
CA LYS A 131 53.23 -3.81 -24.87
C LYS A 131 51.77 -4.00 -25.25
N LYS A 132 51.15 -2.94 -25.78
CA LYS A 132 49.84 -3.05 -26.44
C LYS A 132 49.94 -4.00 -27.63
N ILE A 133 48.97 -4.91 -27.73
CA ILE A 133 48.84 -5.83 -28.85
C ILE A 133 47.38 -5.91 -29.29
N SER A 134 47.18 -6.24 -30.55
CA SER A 134 45.86 -6.36 -31.17
C SER A 134 45.80 -7.66 -31.97
N VAL A 135 44.70 -8.41 -31.85
CA VAL A 135 44.43 -9.60 -32.65
C VAL A 135 43.12 -9.39 -33.38
N THR A 136 43.06 -9.82 -34.64
CA THR A 136 41.89 -9.62 -35.51
C THR A 136 41.36 -10.94 -36.07
N SER A 137 40.05 -11.00 -36.29
CA SER A 137 39.34 -12.10 -36.96
C SER A 137 38.39 -11.50 -37.98
N ARG A 138 38.28 -12.09 -39.18
CA ARG A 138 37.50 -11.53 -40.29
C ARG A 138 36.50 -12.55 -40.84
N ALA A 139 35.35 -12.04 -41.26
CA ALA A 139 34.30 -12.80 -41.90
C ALA A 139 33.52 -11.90 -42.86
N SER A 140 32.75 -12.47 -43.78
CA SER A 140 32.00 -11.71 -44.77
C SER A 140 30.55 -12.15 -44.82
N VAL A 141 29.66 -11.17 -44.98
CA VAL A 141 28.26 -11.39 -45.33
C VAL A 141 28.15 -11.36 -46.85
N SER A 142 27.60 -12.43 -47.43
CA SER A 142 27.27 -12.48 -48.85
C SER A 142 25.77 -12.23 -49.07
N GLY A 143 25.36 -11.90 -50.28
CA GLY A 143 23.95 -11.70 -50.60
C GLY A 143 23.75 -11.48 -52.09
N HIS A 144 22.48 -11.54 -52.53
CA HIS A 144 22.14 -11.15 -53.89
C HIS A 144 21.77 -9.67 -53.93
N ASP A 145 22.37 -8.94 -54.86
CA ASP A 145 21.95 -7.58 -55.16
C ASP A 145 20.60 -7.65 -55.89
N MET A 146 19.55 -7.15 -55.26
CA MET A 146 18.22 -7.16 -55.85
C MET A 146 18.06 -5.94 -56.77
N SER A 147 17.77 -6.18 -58.05
CA SER A 147 17.45 -5.13 -59.02
C SER A 147 16.23 -4.28 -58.63
N VAL A 148 15.48 -4.68 -57.60
CA VAL A 148 14.30 -4.00 -57.04
C VAL A 148 14.54 -3.63 -55.56
N SER A 149 15.68 -3.01 -55.26
CA SER A 149 16.07 -2.57 -53.90
C SER A 149 14.99 -1.77 -53.18
N ASN A 150 14.25 -0.91 -53.89
CA ASN A 150 13.19 -0.08 -53.31
C ASN A 150 12.02 -0.89 -52.72
N LEU A 151 11.63 -2.02 -53.33
CA LEU A 151 10.54 -2.85 -52.81
C LEU A 151 10.99 -3.63 -51.55
N SER A 152 12.26 -4.06 -51.54
CA SER A 152 12.86 -4.70 -50.37
C SER A 152 12.93 -3.77 -49.17
N ASP A 153 13.29 -2.50 -49.39
CA ASP A 153 13.35 -1.51 -48.32
C ASP A 153 11.96 -1.19 -47.78
N GLN A 154 10.94 -1.08 -48.64
CA GLN A 154 9.55 -0.95 -48.20
C GLN A 154 9.06 -2.16 -47.39
N LEU A 155 9.37 -3.37 -47.83
CA LEU A 155 9.03 -4.59 -47.10
C LEU A 155 9.70 -4.64 -45.72
N ARG A 156 10.98 -4.26 -45.65
CA ARG A 156 11.72 -4.13 -44.39
C ARG A 156 11.03 -3.16 -43.43
N LEU A 157 10.63 -1.97 -43.91
CA LEU A 157 9.96 -0.98 -43.07
C LEU A 157 8.66 -1.53 -42.48
N VAL A 158 7.84 -2.21 -43.29
CA VAL A 158 6.59 -2.85 -42.82
C VAL A 158 6.87 -3.95 -41.80
N GLN A 159 7.90 -4.77 -42.01
CA GLN A 159 8.28 -5.82 -41.07
C GLN A 159 8.76 -5.25 -39.72
N LEU A 160 9.57 -4.19 -39.74
CA LEU A 160 10.01 -3.49 -38.54
C LEU A 160 8.82 -2.87 -37.78
N GLU A 161 7.88 -2.26 -38.50
CA GLU A 161 6.65 -1.70 -37.91
C GLU A 161 5.78 -2.80 -37.29
N ASN A 162 5.65 -3.95 -37.94
CA ASN A 162 4.92 -5.10 -37.39
C ASN A 162 5.53 -5.63 -36.09
N VAL A 163 6.86 -5.74 -36.01
CA VAL A 163 7.55 -6.13 -34.77
C VAL A 163 7.31 -5.10 -33.67
N ARG A 164 7.40 -3.82 -34.00
CA ARG A 164 7.13 -2.73 -33.04
C ARG A 164 5.69 -2.80 -32.51
N ASN A 165 4.71 -2.96 -33.40
CA ASN A 165 3.29 -3.05 -33.03
C ASN A 165 3.01 -4.29 -32.19
N LYS A 166 3.63 -5.43 -32.49
CA LYS A 166 3.52 -6.65 -31.68
C LYS A 166 4.02 -6.41 -30.25
N ASN A 167 5.20 -5.81 -30.09
CA ASN A 167 5.75 -5.52 -28.77
C ASN A 167 4.86 -4.54 -27.97
N LEU A 168 4.28 -3.54 -28.64
CA LEU A 168 3.33 -2.61 -28.01
C LEU A 168 2.06 -3.33 -27.54
N ILE A 169 1.54 -4.27 -28.33
CA ILE A 169 0.37 -5.09 -27.96
C ILE A 169 0.70 -5.95 -26.73
N GLU A 170 1.87 -6.60 -26.71
CA GLU A 170 2.30 -7.42 -25.57
C GLU A 170 2.41 -6.60 -24.28
N GLN A 171 3.00 -5.40 -24.35
CA GLN A 171 3.06 -4.47 -23.21
C GLN A 171 1.66 -4.04 -22.74
N PHE A 172 0.75 -3.79 -23.67
CA PHE A 172 -0.62 -3.41 -23.34
C PHE A 172 -1.39 -4.56 -22.68
N ILE A 173 -1.21 -5.79 -23.15
CA ILE A 173 -1.78 -7.00 -22.54
C ILE A 173 -1.26 -7.18 -21.12
N GLU A 174 0.05 -7.08 -20.90
CA GLU A 174 0.65 -7.19 -19.56
C GLU A 174 0.07 -6.14 -18.60
N SER A 175 -0.09 -4.90 -19.08
CA SER A 175 -0.74 -3.84 -18.32
C SER A 175 -2.19 -4.19 -17.98
N ILE A 176 -2.99 -4.69 -18.93
CA ILE A 176 -4.39 -5.08 -18.68
C ILE A 176 -4.48 -6.19 -17.63
N THR A 177 -3.68 -7.25 -17.78
CA THR A 177 -3.71 -8.39 -16.84
C THR A 177 -3.39 -7.94 -15.42
N LYS A 178 -2.44 -7.02 -15.25
CA LYS A 178 -2.15 -6.43 -13.94
C LYS A 178 -3.32 -5.63 -13.36
N HIS A 179 -4.07 -4.90 -14.18
CA HIS A 179 -5.25 -4.17 -13.71
C HIS A 179 -6.38 -5.13 -13.30
N GLU A 180 -6.53 -6.25 -14.01
CA GLU A 180 -7.54 -7.28 -13.68
C GLU A 180 -7.30 -7.91 -12.31
N THR A 181 -6.04 -8.21 -11.96
CA THR A 181 -5.71 -8.73 -10.62
C THR A 181 -6.02 -7.73 -9.51
N ILE A 182 -5.68 -6.45 -9.72
CA ILE A 182 -5.99 -5.37 -8.76
C ILE A 182 -7.51 -5.22 -8.60
N PHE A 183 -8.26 -5.33 -9.69
CA PHE A 183 -9.72 -5.23 -9.64
C PHE A 183 -10.37 -6.32 -8.78
N GLU A 184 -9.93 -7.57 -8.90
CA GLU A 184 -10.46 -8.67 -8.08
C GLU A 184 -10.07 -8.54 -6.60
N GLU A 185 -8.87 -8.04 -6.29
CA GLU A 185 -8.49 -7.71 -4.91
C GLU A 185 -9.40 -6.63 -4.30
N ILE A 186 -9.65 -5.54 -5.04
CA ILE A 186 -10.55 -4.46 -4.61
C ILE A 186 -11.96 -5.00 -4.37
N LYS A 187 -12.47 -5.83 -5.29
CA LYS A 187 -13.79 -6.45 -5.18
C LYS A 187 -13.89 -7.36 -3.95
N SER A 188 -12.88 -8.19 -3.67
CA SER A 188 -12.83 -9.01 -2.46
C SER A 188 -12.87 -8.15 -1.19
N ASN A 189 -12.05 -7.10 -1.13
CA ASN A 189 -12.03 -6.19 0.01
C ASN A 189 -13.38 -5.49 0.22
N LEU A 190 -14.06 -5.06 -0.85
CA LEU A 190 -15.39 -4.48 -0.76
C LEU A 190 -16.41 -5.45 -0.19
N THR A 191 -16.39 -6.72 -0.60
CA THR A 191 -17.31 -7.73 -0.04
C THR A 191 -17.04 -8.01 1.44
N ASN A 192 -15.78 -7.99 1.87
CA ASN A 192 -15.41 -8.15 3.27
C ASN A 192 -15.92 -6.96 4.11
N LEU A 193 -15.73 -5.72 3.63
CA LEU A 193 -16.23 -4.52 4.29
C LEU A 193 -17.76 -4.50 4.38
N GLN A 194 -18.46 -4.93 3.34
CA GLN A 194 -19.91 -5.07 3.35
C GLN A 194 -20.37 -6.07 4.42
N THR A 195 -19.70 -7.22 4.54
CA THR A 195 -20.02 -8.25 5.54
C THR A 195 -19.79 -7.75 6.96
N GLN A 196 -18.71 -7.00 7.19
CA GLN A 196 -18.44 -6.36 8.48
C GLN A 196 -19.49 -5.32 8.83
N SER A 197 -19.89 -4.47 7.87
CA SER A 197 -20.95 -3.47 8.08
C SER A 197 -22.27 -4.11 8.50
N ILE A 198 -22.68 -5.21 7.85
CA ILE A 198 -23.89 -5.95 8.22
C ILE A 198 -23.77 -6.50 9.65
N THR A 199 -22.61 -7.03 10.01
CA THR A 199 -22.36 -7.59 11.35
C THR A 199 -22.45 -6.51 12.42
N ILE A 200 -21.79 -5.37 12.21
CA ILE A 200 -21.83 -4.22 13.12
C ILE A 200 -23.25 -3.71 13.29
N ASN A 201 -24.01 -3.57 12.19
CA ASN A 201 -25.39 -3.11 12.26
C ASN A 201 -26.29 -4.06 13.06
N ARG A 202 -26.08 -5.37 12.92
CA ARG A 202 -26.79 -6.39 13.71
C ARG A 202 -26.44 -6.29 15.19
N GLU A 203 -25.15 -6.17 15.53
CA GLU A 203 -24.70 -6.05 16.92
C GLU A 203 -25.19 -4.75 17.56
N LEU A 204 -25.17 -3.64 16.82
CA LEU A 204 -25.72 -2.37 17.28
C LEU A 204 -27.22 -2.48 17.57
N SER A 205 -27.99 -3.12 16.69
CA SER A 205 -29.42 -3.35 16.91
C SER A 205 -29.67 -4.24 18.14
N ASN A 206 -28.89 -5.30 18.32
CA ASN A 206 -28.97 -6.14 19.52
C ASN A 206 -28.66 -5.34 20.78
N PHE A 207 -27.57 -4.57 20.79
CA PHE A 207 -27.21 -3.74 21.94
C PHE A 207 -28.30 -2.71 22.29
N GLN A 208 -28.93 -2.10 21.27
CA GLN A 208 -30.06 -1.19 21.48
C GLN A 208 -31.26 -1.91 22.12
N ASN A 209 -31.60 -3.11 21.65
CA ASN A 209 -32.68 -3.92 22.22
C ASN A 209 -32.37 -4.32 23.67
N ASP A 210 -31.16 -4.84 23.94
CA ASP A 210 -30.72 -5.23 25.28
C ASP A 210 -30.77 -4.03 26.26
N ARG A 211 -30.40 -2.84 25.77
CA ARG A 211 -30.47 -1.59 26.52
C ARG A 211 -31.92 -1.20 26.84
N LEU A 212 -32.84 -1.33 25.88
CA LEU A 212 -34.26 -1.05 26.09
C LEU A 212 -34.90 -2.04 27.07
N GLU A 213 -34.60 -3.33 26.94
CA GLU A 213 -35.06 -4.36 27.88
C GLU A 213 -34.52 -4.09 29.29
N SER A 214 -33.24 -3.69 29.41
CA SER A 214 -32.64 -3.30 30.69
C SER A 214 -33.30 -2.05 31.29
N LEU A 215 -33.68 -1.07 30.46
CA LEU A 215 -34.44 0.11 30.92
C LEU A 215 -35.81 -0.28 31.48
N GLU A 216 -36.56 -1.13 30.76
CA GLU A 216 -37.89 -1.57 31.18
C GLU A 216 -37.85 -2.43 32.44
N THR A 217 -36.80 -3.24 32.61
CA THR A 217 -36.63 -4.09 33.80
C THR A 217 -36.26 -3.27 35.03
N LEU A 218 -35.29 -2.35 34.92
CA LEU A 218 -34.72 -1.62 36.05
C LEU A 218 -35.52 -0.39 36.49
N PHE A 219 -36.31 0.22 35.59
CA PHE A 219 -36.94 1.51 35.84
C PHE A 219 -38.45 1.51 35.59
N TYR A 220 -39.16 2.34 36.36
CA TYR A 220 -40.47 2.84 36.00
C TYR A 220 -40.31 4.01 35.04
N LYS A 221 -41.09 4.04 33.95
CA LYS A 221 -41.06 5.09 32.93
C LYS A 221 -42.24 6.06 33.08
N SER A 222 -42.00 7.37 32.97
CA SER A 222 -43.05 8.39 32.94
C SER A 222 -43.71 8.53 31.55
N SER A 223 -44.87 9.18 31.49
CA SER A 223 -45.34 9.78 30.23
C SER A 223 -44.32 10.82 29.73
N PRO A 224 -44.31 11.18 28.44
CA PRO A 224 -43.42 12.23 27.97
C PRO A 224 -43.79 13.59 28.61
N TYR A 225 -42.78 14.39 28.92
CA TYR A 225 -42.90 15.76 29.37
C TYR A 225 -41.84 16.58 28.62
N GLU A 226 -42.28 17.53 27.79
CA GLU A 226 -41.39 18.37 26.98
C GLU A 226 -40.33 17.60 26.17
N GLY A 227 -40.73 16.47 25.55
CA GLY A 227 -39.83 15.63 24.75
C GLY A 227 -38.84 14.78 25.56
N ARG A 228 -39.10 14.62 26.87
CA ARG A 228 -38.27 13.85 27.80
C ARG A 228 -39.11 12.81 28.54
N HIS A 229 -38.46 11.73 28.95
CA HIS A 229 -39.00 10.73 29.85
C HIS A 229 -38.16 10.67 31.13
N TYR A 230 -38.85 10.46 32.26
CA TYR A 230 -38.20 10.24 33.55
C TYR A 230 -38.27 8.75 33.89
N TYR A 231 -37.14 8.23 34.35
CA TYR A 231 -36.93 6.83 34.69
C TYR A 231 -36.57 6.71 36.15
N LEU A 232 -37.51 6.21 36.96
CA LEU A 232 -37.34 6.00 38.40
C LEU A 232 -36.94 4.56 38.66
N THR A 233 -35.83 4.32 39.37
CA THR A 233 -35.40 2.96 39.71
C THR A 233 -36.48 2.19 40.48
N LYS A 234 -36.74 0.93 40.13
CA LYS A 234 -37.74 0.12 40.84
C LYS A 234 -37.30 -0.34 42.22
N GLU A 235 -36.00 -0.57 42.39
CA GLU A 235 -35.37 -1.02 43.62
C GLU A 235 -34.30 -0.03 44.10
N LEU A 236 -33.89 -0.17 45.36
CA LEU A 236 -32.81 0.62 45.94
C LEU A 236 -31.46 0.04 45.49
N VAL A 237 -30.95 0.51 44.36
CA VAL A 237 -29.89 -0.17 43.60
C VAL A 237 -28.52 0.52 43.62
N THR A 238 -28.37 1.72 44.21
CA THR A 238 -27.08 2.41 44.23
C THR A 238 -26.70 3.01 45.58
N PHE A 239 -25.38 3.11 45.77
CA PHE A 239 -24.73 3.58 47.00
C PHE A 239 -24.23 5.01 46.89
N SER A 240 -24.19 5.61 45.69
CA SER A 240 -23.79 7.02 45.52
C SER A 240 -24.49 7.72 44.35
N ALA A 241 -24.63 9.05 44.47
CA ALA A 241 -25.17 9.90 43.42
C ALA A 241 -24.32 9.85 42.13
N THR A 242 -23.00 9.76 42.25
CA THR A 242 -22.10 9.62 41.10
C THR A 242 -22.35 8.33 40.31
N SER A 243 -22.57 7.20 41.01
CA SER A 243 -22.92 5.93 40.37
C SER A 243 -24.31 5.99 39.73
N ALA A 244 -25.25 6.70 40.35
CA ALA A 244 -26.57 6.95 39.78
C ALA A 244 -26.47 7.76 38.47
N GLN A 245 -25.69 8.84 38.47
CA GLN A 245 -25.40 9.66 37.29
C GLN A 245 -24.78 8.83 36.15
N ALA A 246 -23.77 8.02 36.46
CA ALA A 246 -23.13 7.14 35.47
C ALA A 246 -24.13 6.12 34.89
N THR A 247 -25.05 5.61 35.72
CA THR A 247 -26.07 4.67 35.26
C THR A 247 -27.09 5.33 34.34
N CYS A 248 -27.55 6.54 34.67
CA CYS A 248 -28.41 7.32 33.77
C CYS A 248 -27.71 7.58 32.41
N GLN A 249 -26.41 7.86 32.42
CA GLN A 249 -25.60 8.07 31.20
C GLN A 249 -25.48 6.82 30.34
N LEU A 250 -25.33 5.64 30.94
CA LEU A 250 -25.32 4.37 30.22
C LEU A 250 -26.60 4.16 29.39
N PHE A 251 -27.73 4.67 29.89
CA PHE A 251 -29.03 4.62 29.23
C PHE A 251 -29.34 5.86 28.37
N GLY A 252 -28.36 6.70 28.09
CA GLY A 252 -28.50 7.88 27.22
C GLY A 252 -29.12 9.11 27.89
N GLY A 253 -29.23 9.12 29.22
CA GLY A 253 -29.74 10.24 30.00
C GLY A 253 -28.74 10.78 31.02
N TYR A 254 -29.28 11.42 32.06
CA TYR A 254 -28.55 11.92 33.22
C TYR A 254 -29.50 11.93 34.43
N LEU A 255 -29.01 12.15 35.65
CA LEU A 255 -29.91 12.38 36.78
C LEU A 255 -30.83 13.57 36.46
N ALA A 256 -32.10 13.51 36.84
CA ALA A 256 -33.09 14.51 36.46
C ALA A 256 -32.66 15.93 36.89
N GLU A 257 -32.70 16.88 35.96
CA GLU A 257 -32.40 18.29 36.19
C GLU A 257 -33.75 19.02 36.29
N ILE A 258 -34.24 19.28 37.50
CA ILE A 258 -35.56 19.91 37.70
C ILE A 258 -35.42 21.42 37.65
N ASP A 259 -35.94 22.04 36.60
CA ASP A 259 -35.73 23.46 36.28
C ASP A 259 -36.96 24.35 36.55
N SER A 260 -38.12 23.75 36.84
CA SER A 260 -39.38 24.50 37.05
C SER A 260 -40.34 23.86 38.06
N SER A 261 -41.31 24.66 38.51
CA SER A 261 -42.41 24.20 39.35
C SER A 261 -43.34 23.21 38.65
N GLU A 262 -43.56 23.42 37.36
CA GLU A 262 -44.39 22.61 36.50
C GLU A 262 -43.77 21.22 36.32
N GLU A 263 -42.46 21.17 36.06
CA GLU A 263 -41.69 19.94 35.95
C GLU A 263 -41.64 19.18 37.28
N LEU A 264 -41.38 19.87 38.39
CA LEU A 264 -41.41 19.25 39.71
C LEU A 264 -42.78 18.65 40.01
N ASN A 265 -43.87 19.33 39.64
CA ASN A 265 -45.22 18.82 39.85
C ASN A 265 -45.55 17.63 38.94
N PHE A 266 -45.03 17.63 37.70
CA PHE A 266 -45.10 16.48 36.79
C PHE A 266 -44.39 15.26 37.40
N VAL A 267 -43.13 15.44 37.83
CA VAL A 267 -42.34 14.38 38.49
C VAL A 267 -43.03 13.90 39.76
N ARG A 268 -43.55 14.80 40.60
CA ARG A 268 -44.31 14.46 41.80
C ARG A 268 -45.50 13.55 41.48
N THR A 269 -46.28 13.88 40.46
CA THR A 269 -47.41 13.05 40.01
C THR A 269 -46.95 11.68 39.55
N PHE A 270 -45.84 11.62 38.80
CA PHE A 270 -45.26 10.38 38.31
C PHE A 270 -44.79 9.45 39.45
N VAL A 271 -44.01 9.96 40.40
CA VAL A 271 -43.37 9.18 41.46
C VAL A 271 -44.33 8.80 42.59
N ASN A 272 -45.38 9.60 42.85
CA ASN A 272 -46.39 9.31 43.88
C ASN A 272 -47.15 7.99 43.65
N ARG A 273 -47.07 7.43 42.44
CA ARG A 273 -47.64 6.11 42.11
C ARG A 273 -46.90 4.95 42.78
N TYR A 274 -45.69 5.18 43.29
CA TYR A 274 -44.79 4.15 43.82
C TYR A 274 -44.53 4.37 45.31
N ASN A 275 -45.16 3.56 46.16
CA ASN A 275 -45.18 3.78 47.61
C ASN A 275 -43.95 3.24 48.36
N ASN A 276 -43.11 2.43 47.71
CA ASN A 276 -41.96 1.76 48.30
C ASN A 276 -40.71 2.65 48.42
N LEU A 277 -40.70 3.81 47.75
CA LEU A 277 -39.57 4.72 47.73
C LEU A 277 -39.87 5.96 48.60
N LYS A 278 -38.84 6.45 49.28
CA LYS A 278 -38.94 7.57 50.24
C LYS A 278 -38.08 8.76 49.84
N THR A 279 -36.92 8.48 49.28
CA THR A 279 -35.93 9.48 48.87
C THR A 279 -35.26 8.96 47.61
N PHE A 280 -35.02 9.84 46.64
CA PHE A 280 -34.24 9.50 45.47
C PHE A 280 -33.37 10.66 44.99
N TRP A 281 -32.17 10.34 44.51
CA TRP A 281 -31.24 11.33 43.98
C TRP A 281 -31.75 11.94 42.66
N ILE A 282 -31.51 13.23 42.52
CA ILE A 282 -31.65 14.02 41.28
C ILE A 282 -30.33 14.75 41.00
N SER A 283 -30.23 15.46 39.88
CA SER A 283 -28.99 16.15 39.51
C SER A 283 -28.81 17.42 40.33
N GLY A 284 -27.74 17.46 41.11
CA GLY A 284 -27.21 18.67 41.69
C GLY A 284 -26.23 18.39 42.82
N SER A 285 -25.17 19.18 42.87
CA SER A 285 -24.16 19.09 43.92
C SER A 285 -23.49 20.43 44.17
N ASP A 286 -23.12 20.68 45.42
CA ASP A 286 -22.29 21.81 45.85
C ASP A 286 -20.99 21.33 46.55
N GLU A 287 -20.58 20.07 46.32
CA GLU A 287 -19.39 19.44 46.94
C GLU A 287 -18.10 20.23 46.68
N ASP A 288 -18.00 20.87 45.51
CA ASP A 288 -16.84 21.70 45.12
C ASP A 288 -16.80 23.03 45.90
N ILE A 289 -17.95 23.70 46.07
CA ILE A 289 -18.08 25.02 46.72
C ILE A 289 -19.41 25.07 47.47
N GLU A 290 -19.34 24.98 48.80
CA GLU A 290 -20.49 25.06 49.71
C GLU A 290 -21.44 26.22 49.37
N GLY A 291 -22.72 25.89 49.18
CA GLY A 291 -23.77 26.86 48.83
C GLY A 291 -23.83 27.23 47.34
N LEU A 292 -22.92 26.73 46.51
CA LEU A 292 -22.98 26.85 45.05
C LEU A 292 -23.36 25.52 44.41
N TRP A 293 -24.66 25.33 44.24
CA TRP A 293 -25.23 24.14 43.60
C TRP A 293 -25.10 24.19 42.07
N ILE A 294 -24.53 23.13 41.50
CA ILE A 294 -24.35 22.95 40.06
C ILE A 294 -24.84 21.58 39.60
N HIS A 295 -25.25 21.47 38.34
CA HIS A 295 -25.44 20.17 37.70
C HIS A 295 -24.07 19.54 37.37
N PRO A 296 -23.73 18.34 37.89
CA PRO A 296 -22.39 17.77 37.73
C PRO A 296 -21.94 17.60 36.27
N ARG A 297 -22.88 17.34 35.36
CA ARG A 297 -22.64 17.09 33.93
C ARG A 297 -22.30 18.36 33.15
N THR A 298 -23.09 19.43 33.31
CA THR A 298 -22.96 20.67 32.52
C THR A 298 -22.17 21.74 33.25
N LYS A 299 -22.00 21.58 34.57
CA LYS A 299 -21.48 22.61 35.48
C LYS A 299 -22.35 23.88 35.49
N ALA A 300 -23.58 23.79 34.98
CA ALA A 300 -24.54 24.89 35.03
C ALA A 300 -24.99 25.12 36.48
N VAL A 301 -25.10 26.39 36.86
CA VAL A 301 -25.63 26.79 38.17
C VAL A 301 -27.12 26.49 38.22
N ILE A 302 -27.54 25.80 39.27
CA ILE A 302 -28.94 25.45 39.51
C ILE A 302 -29.67 26.69 40.00
N LYS A 303 -30.84 26.98 39.42
CA LYS A 303 -31.62 28.18 39.72
C LYS A 303 -32.95 27.88 40.41
N TYR A 304 -33.47 26.68 40.22
CA TYR A 304 -34.73 26.24 40.78
C TYR A 304 -34.47 25.15 41.83
N PHE A 305 -35.03 25.34 43.03
CA PHE A 305 -34.89 24.38 44.12
C PHE A 305 -36.22 24.10 44.82
N ASN A 306 -37.01 25.14 45.11
CA ASN A 306 -38.27 24.97 45.85
C ASN A 306 -38.08 24.15 47.15
N TRP A 307 -37.09 24.57 47.94
CA TRP A 307 -36.71 23.95 49.21
C TRP A 307 -37.90 23.86 50.19
N PRO A 308 -38.04 22.78 50.98
CA PRO A 308 -38.89 22.80 52.15
C PRO A 308 -38.31 23.73 53.23
N PRO A 309 -39.10 24.11 54.25
CA PRO A 309 -38.59 24.92 55.35
C PRO A 309 -37.35 24.29 56.00
N SER A 310 -36.31 25.08 56.17
CA SER A 310 -35.01 24.74 56.78
C SER A 310 -33.96 24.12 55.86
N GLU A 311 -34.28 23.73 54.62
CA GLU A 311 -33.27 23.27 53.64
C GLU A 311 -32.64 24.45 52.86
N PRO A 312 -31.39 24.30 52.38
CA PRO A 312 -30.46 23.21 52.68
C PRO A 312 -29.90 23.31 54.12
N ASP A 313 -29.90 22.21 54.89
CA ASP A 313 -29.55 22.22 56.33
C ASP A 313 -28.25 21.49 56.70
N GLY A 314 -27.70 20.68 55.80
CA GLY A 314 -26.59 19.79 56.10
C GLY A 314 -25.17 20.34 55.92
N GLY A 315 -25.03 21.57 55.40
CA GLY A 315 -23.73 22.16 55.10
C GLY A 315 -22.84 21.20 54.26
N ARG A 316 -21.55 21.13 54.60
CA ARG A 316 -20.55 20.26 53.93
C ARG A 316 -20.80 18.76 54.01
N SER A 317 -21.82 18.32 54.75
CA SER A 317 -22.15 16.89 54.90
C SER A 317 -23.26 16.42 53.96
N GLN A 318 -23.98 17.34 53.31
CA GLN A 318 -25.10 17.02 52.43
C GLN A 318 -24.97 17.74 51.09
N ASN A 319 -24.07 17.21 50.25
CA ASN A 319 -23.66 17.91 49.03
C ASN A 319 -24.36 17.42 47.75
N CYS A 320 -25.48 16.70 47.87
CA CYS A 320 -26.22 16.15 46.73
C CYS A 320 -27.73 16.40 46.83
N LEU A 321 -28.38 16.68 45.70
CA LEU A 321 -29.83 16.92 45.67
C LEU A 321 -30.64 15.63 45.66
N CYS A 322 -31.71 15.63 46.46
CA CYS A 322 -32.69 14.55 46.53
C CYS A 322 -34.12 15.10 46.40
N LEU A 323 -35.07 14.22 46.05
CA LEU A 323 -36.49 14.45 46.31
C LEU A 323 -36.96 13.56 47.46
N GLU A 324 -37.66 14.14 48.43
CA GLU A 324 -38.07 13.45 49.65
C GLU A 324 -39.59 13.43 49.87
N ARG A 325 -40.12 12.24 50.15
CA ARG A 325 -41.55 12.03 50.35
C ARG A 325 -42.10 12.75 51.57
N SER A 326 -41.35 12.79 52.67
CA SER A 326 -41.66 13.51 53.92
C SER A 326 -41.93 14.99 53.65
N TYR A 327 -41.22 15.57 52.67
CA TYR A 327 -41.37 16.95 52.23
C TYR A 327 -42.29 17.10 51.01
N ASN A 328 -43.19 16.14 50.75
CA ASN A 328 -44.06 16.13 49.57
C ASN A 328 -43.27 16.25 48.24
N TRP A 329 -42.14 15.56 48.16
CA TRP A 329 -41.23 15.56 47.01
C TRP A 329 -40.75 16.96 46.63
N LEU A 330 -40.47 17.81 47.61
CA LEU A 330 -39.66 19.00 47.41
C LEU A 330 -38.19 18.60 47.32
N ILE A 331 -37.37 19.46 46.71
CA ILE A 331 -35.91 19.25 46.62
C ILE A 331 -35.33 19.48 48.01
N SER A 332 -34.47 18.58 48.47
CA SER A 332 -33.72 18.66 49.71
C SER A 332 -32.24 18.33 49.48
N SER A 333 -31.39 18.81 50.37
CA SER A 333 -29.98 18.42 50.38
C SER A 333 -29.82 17.09 51.12
N GLY A 334 -28.92 16.24 50.64
CA GLY A 334 -28.68 14.93 51.21
C GLY A 334 -27.25 14.45 50.97
N GLY A 335 -26.87 13.37 51.65
CA GLY A 335 -25.56 12.75 51.45
C GLY A 335 -25.40 12.24 50.02
N CYS A 336 -24.20 12.44 49.46
CA CYS A 336 -23.85 11.90 48.14
C CYS A 336 -23.59 10.39 48.14
N ILE A 337 -23.48 9.79 49.33
CA ILE A 337 -23.30 8.36 49.56
C ILE A 337 -24.40 7.89 50.52
N ALA A 338 -25.06 6.78 50.20
CA ALA A 338 -26.18 6.28 51.00
C ALA A 338 -25.73 5.63 52.35
N GLN A 339 -24.41 5.48 52.57
CA GLN A 339 -23.82 4.86 53.76
C GLN A 339 -24.10 5.63 55.07
N ASP A 340 -24.36 6.93 55.01
CA ASP A 340 -24.68 7.73 56.21
C ASP A 340 -26.01 7.34 56.86
N LEU A 341 -26.81 6.48 56.22
CA LEU A 341 -28.11 5.99 56.71
C LEU A 341 -28.25 4.45 56.71
N GLY A 342 -27.22 3.69 56.31
CA GLY A 342 -27.30 2.22 56.22
C GLY A 342 -28.31 1.69 55.20
N LEU A 343 -28.62 2.47 54.16
CA LEU A 343 -29.63 2.17 53.14
C LEU A 343 -29.00 2.28 51.73
N SER A 344 -29.63 1.65 50.73
CA SER A 344 -29.46 2.02 49.32
C SER A 344 -30.50 3.09 48.97
N LEU A 345 -30.20 3.99 48.03
CA LEU A 345 -31.16 5.02 47.58
C LEU A 345 -31.62 4.76 46.15
N ALA A 346 -32.85 5.16 45.85
CA ALA A 346 -33.35 5.24 44.49
C ALA A 346 -32.79 6.49 43.79
N TYR A 347 -32.95 6.56 42.48
CA TYR A 347 -32.60 7.76 41.71
C TYR A 347 -33.55 7.93 40.53
N LEU A 348 -33.63 9.17 40.05
CA LEU A 348 -34.45 9.55 38.92
C LEU A 348 -33.54 9.99 37.76
N CYS A 349 -33.61 9.27 36.65
CA CYS A 349 -32.97 9.68 35.40
C CYS A 349 -33.95 10.48 34.53
N GLU A 350 -33.41 11.34 33.69
CA GLU A 350 -34.07 12.05 32.61
C GLU A 350 -33.40 11.68 31.29
N VAL A 351 -34.20 11.28 30.29
CA VAL A 351 -33.73 10.80 28.99
C VAL A 351 -34.56 11.46 27.89
N TYR A 352 -33.92 11.97 26.85
CA TYR A 352 -34.60 12.55 25.69
C TYR A 352 -35.32 11.48 24.86
N GLU A 353 -36.54 11.77 24.42
CA GLU A 353 -37.38 10.86 23.64
C GLU A 353 -36.69 10.39 22.34
N MET A 354 -35.92 11.26 21.70
CA MET A 354 -35.15 10.96 20.48
C MET A 354 -34.00 9.96 20.68
N LEU A 355 -33.67 9.59 21.92
CA LEU A 355 -32.63 8.61 22.24
C LEU A 355 -33.20 7.23 22.60
N ILE A 356 -34.53 7.14 22.68
CA ILE A 356 -35.30 5.95 23.07
C ILE A 356 -35.92 5.27 21.83
N ASN A 357 -36.28 6.06 20.82
CA ASN A 357 -36.72 5.60 19.49
C ASN A 357 -35.56 5.61 18.50
#